data_AF-A0A2S6R0K0-F1
#
_entry.id   AF-A0A2S6R0K0-F1
#
_cell.length_a   1.000
_cell.length_b   1.000
_cell.length_c   1.000
_cell.angle_alpha   90.00
_cell.angle_beta   90.00
_cell.angle_gamma   90.00
#
_symmetry.space_group_name_H-M   'P 1'
#
loop_
_entity.id
_entity.type
_entity.pdbx_description
1 polymer ?
#
loop_
_entity_poly.entity_id
_entity_poly.type
_entity_poly.pdbx_seq_one_letter_code
_entity_poly.pdbx_strand_id
1 'polypeptide(L)'
;MTGIAAKDDFVRTFRLDAAGVRGRQVRLGSALNTVLEQHDYPDPVSRLLGELIALSALLASTIKYDGVFTVQTRGDGPLGMMVADVTSAGALRGYA
;
A
#
# COMPACT_ATOMS: atom_id res chain seq x y z
N MET A 1 20.01 12.38 19.30
CA MET A 1 18.60 12.82 19.40
C MET A 1 17.74 11.74 18.74
N THR A 2 17.31 10.76 19.53
CA THR A 2 16.57 9.58 19.07
C THR A 2 15.12 9.99 18.85
N GLY A 3 14.78 10.30 17.59
CA GLY A 3 13.40 10.52 17.18
C GLY A 3 12.59 9.25 17.44
N ILE A 4 11.39 9.43 17.99
CA ILE A 4 10.41 8.39 18.28
C ILE A 4 10.28 7.47 17.05
N ALA A 5 10.80 6.25 17.12
CA ALA A 5 10.62 5.25 16.07
C ALA A 5 9.18 4.76 16.12
N ALA A 6 8.26 5.57 15.59
CA ALA A 6 6.95 5.08 15.20
C ALA A 6 7.18 3.90 14.26
N LYS A 7 6.59 2.75 14.58
CA LYS A 7 6.54 1.56 13.70
C LYS A 7 6.44 2.05 12.25
N ASP A 8 7.45 1.79 11.43
CA ASP A 8 7.61 2.53 10.17
C ASP A 8 6.41 2.34 9.25
N ASP A 9 5.83 1.14 9.31
CA ASP A 9 4.63 0.73 8.62
C ASP A 9 3.38 0.94 9.49
N PHE A 10 2.45 1.79 9.05
CA PHE A 10 1.17 1.99 9.72
C PHE A 10 0.05 2.45 8.78
N VAL A 11 -1.19 2.14 9.17
CA VAL A 11 -2.40 2.77 8.66
C VAL A 11 -3.12 3.45 9.82
N ARG A 12 -3.39 4.75 9.71
CA ARG A 12 -4.02 5.55 10.75
C ARG A 12 -5.23 6.29 10.22
N THR A 13 -6.37 6.13 10.87
CA THR A 13 -7.55 6.94 10.62
C THR A 13 -7.45 8.24 11.40
N PHE A 14 -7.81 9.36 10.78
CA PHE A 14 -7.90 10.66 11.42
C PHE A 14 -9.22 11.34 11.08
N ARG A 15 -9.60 12.32 11.91
CA ARG A 15 -10.79 13.15 11.68
C ARG A 15 -10.43 14.60 11.95
N LEU A 16 -10.85 15.48 11.04
CA LEU A 16 -10.71 16.92 11.15
C LEU A 16 -12.09 17.49 11.49
N ASP A 17 -12.37 17.60 12.79
CA ASP A 17 -13.70 17.94 13.31
C ASP A 17 -14.18 19.30 12.79
N ALA A 18 -13.29 20.29 12.71
CA ALA A 18 -13.59 21.63 12.20
C ALA A 18 -13.99 21.65 10.72
N ALA A 19 -13.51 20.71 9.92
CA ALA A 19 -13.79 20.63 8.48
C ALA A 19 -14.85 19.56 8.13
N GLY A 20 -15.30 18.76 9.11
CA GLY A 20 -16.19 17.63 8.87
C GLY A 20 -15.56 16.49 8.05
N VAL A 21 -14.22 16.45 7.92
CA VAL A 21 -13.50 15.50 7.06
C VAL A 21 -13.01 14.30 7.87
N ARG A 22 -13.20 13.09 7.34
CA ARG A 22 -12.53 11.87 7.81
C ARG A 22 -11.50 11.46 6.78
N GLY A 23 -10.30 11.15 7.23
CA GLY A 23 -9.21 10.75 6.36
C GLY A 23 -8.45 9.56 6.92
N ARG A 24 -7.54 9.05 6.10
CA ARG A 24 -6.65 7.95 6.46
C ARG A 24 -5.27 8.24 5.92
N GLN A 25 -4.27 7.87 6.71
CA GLN A 25 -2.87 7.98 6.36
C GLN A 25 -2.27 6.58 6.36
N VAL A 26 -1.59 6.23 5.27
CA VAL A 26 -0.73 5.05 5.22
C VAL A 26 0.71 5.51 5.15
N ARG A 27 1.59 4.80 5.85
CA ARG A 27 3.03 4.83 5.63
C ARG A 27 3.50 3.39 5.50
N LEU A 28 4.23 3.11 4.42
CA LEU A 28 4.90 1.84 4.21
C LEU A 28 6.40 2.16 4.03
N GLY A 29 7.20 1.83 5.02
CA GLY A 29 8.66 1.88 4.99
C GLY A 29 9.21 0.52 4.55
N SER A 30 9.78 -0.22 5.50
CA SER A 30 10.45 -1.51 5.23
C SER A 30 9.56 -2.54 4.54
N ALA A 31 8.25 -2.56 4.84
CA ALA A 31 7.34 -3.51 4.23
C ALA A 31 7.21 -3.32 2.71
N LEU A 32 7.20 -2.06 2.24
CA LEU A 32 7.16 -1.78 0.81
C LEU A 32 8.51 -2.10 0.15
N ASN A 33 9.61 -1.69 0.78
CA ASN A 33 10.96 -1.96 0.24
C ASN A 33 11.17 -3.46 0.05
N THR A 34 10.73 -4.29 1.00
CA THR A 34 10.85 -5.76 0.91
C THR A 34 10.10 -6.32 -0.31
N VAL A 35 8.95 -5.76 -0.68
CA VAL A 35 8.18 -6.22 -1.85
C VAL A 35 8.84 -5.73 -3.15
N LEU A 36 9.36 -4.50 -3.17
CA LEU A 36 10.03 -3.96 -4.35
C LEU A 36 11.37 -4.63 -4.60
N GLU A 37 12.17 -4.90 -3.57
CA GLU A 37 13.50 -5.55 -3.68
C GLU A 37 13.41 -7.03 -4.11
N GLN A 38 12.23 -7.67 -4.00
CA GLN A 38 12.01 -9.02 -4.52
C GLN A 38 12.05 -9.07 -6.06
N HIS A 39 11.90 -7.92 -6.73
CA HIS A 39 11.84 -7.82 -8.16
C HIS A 39 12.76 -6.70 -8.67
N ASP A 40 13.65 -7.02 -9.60
CA ASP A 40 14.54 -6.03 -10.21
C ASP A 40 13.80 -5.21 -11.31
N TYR A 41 12.69 -4.59 -10.92
CA TYR A 41 11.87 -3.79 -11.82
C TYR A 41 12.54 -2.43 -12.09
N PRO A 42 12.42 -1.89 -13.32
CA PRO A 42 12.83 -0.54 -13.61
C PRO A 42 12.15 0.48 -12.68
N ASP A 43 12.85 1.56 -12.30
CA ASP A 43 12.33 2.59 -11.39
C ASP A 43 10.89 3.05 -11.68
N PRO A 44 10.46 3.26 -12.94
CA PRO A 44 9.08 3.67 -13.23
C PRO A 44 8.05 2.61 -12.81
N VAL A 45 8.37 1.33 -12.98
CA VAL A 45 7.49 0.20 -12.62
C VAL A 45 7.46 0.02 -11.11
N SER A 46 8.62 0.08 -10.46
CA SER A 46 8.72 0.02 -8.99
C SER A 46 7.93 1.13 -8.31
N ARG A 47 7.96 2.33 -8.86
CA ARG A 47 7.17 3.46 -8.36
C ARG A 47 5.67 3.21 -8.48
N LEU A 48 5.20 2.80 -9.66
CA LEU A 48 3.79 2.50 -9.86
C LEU A 48 3.32 1.36 -8.95
N LEU A 49 4.14 0.32 -8.79
CA LEU A 49 3.82 -0.81 -7.91
C LEU A 49 3.73 -0.36 -6.45
N GLY A 50 4.63 0.52 -6.01
CA GLY A 50 4.55 1.10 -4.67
C GLY A 50 3.30 1.96 -4.46
N GLU A 51 2.90 2.75 -5.45
CA GLU A 51 1.64 3.51 -5.41
C GLU A 51 0.43 2.57 -5.33
N LEU A 52 0.42 1.49 -6.10
CA LEU A 52 -0.63 0.48 -6.07
C LEU A 52 -0.72 -0.21 -4.70
N ILE A 53 0.41 -0.64 -4.13
CA ILE A 53 0.44 -1.29 -2.81
C ILE A 53 -0.06 -0.34 -1.71
N ALA A 54 0.38 0.93 -1.73
CA ALA A 54 -0.07 1.94 -0.77
C ALA A 54 -1.59 2.20 -0.89
N LEU A 55 -2.11 2.28 -2.12
CA LEU A 55 -3.54 2.40 -2.40
C LEU A 55 -4.31 1.18 -1.89
N SER A 56 -3.83 -0.03 -2.17
CA SER A 56 -4.45 -1.27 -1.71
C SER A 56 -4.51 -1.34 -0.19
N ALA A 57 -3.43 -0.97 0.51
CA ALA A 57 -3.41 -0.94 1.97
C ALA A 57 -4.42 0.07 2.55
N LEU A 58 -4.55 1.25 1.92
CA LEU A 58 -5.57 2.23 2.29
C LEU A 58 -6.98 1.68 2.08
N LEU A 59 -7.28 1.12 0.90
CA LEU A 59 -8.59 0.59 0.57
C LEU A 59 -8.97 -0.61 1.44
N ALA A 60 -8.04 -1.55 1.64
CA ALA A 60 -8.22 -2.71 2.51
C ALA A 60 -8.61 -2.28 3.94
N SER A 61 -7.99 -1.21 4.46
CA SER A 61 -8.34 -0.71 5.79
C SER A 61 -9.80 -0.24 5.90
N THR A 62 -10.47 0.10 4.79
CA THR A 62 -11.82 0.69 4.77
C THR A 62 -12.94 -0.33 4.99
N ILE A 63 -12.64 -1.60 4.78
CA ILE A 63 -13.61 -2.68 4.81
C ILE A 63 -13.22 -3.70 5.88
N LYS A 64 -14.21 -4.40 6.44
CA LYS A 64 -13.97 -5.58 7.26
C LYS A 64 -13.98 -6.79 6.35
N TYR A 65 -12.92 -7.59 6.40
CA TYR A 65 -12.79 -8.81 5.63
C TYR A 65 -11.91 -9.81 6.38
N ASP A 66 -12.04 -11.09 6.05
CA ASP A 66 -11.16 -12.15 6.51
C ASP A 66 -10.62 -12.88 5.28
N GLY A 67 -9.32 -12.83 5.05
CA GLY A 67 -8.66 -13.34 3.84
C GLY A 67 -7.76 -12.32 3.15
N VAL A 68 -7.82 -12.25 1.82
CA VAL A 68 -6.94 -11.44 0.97
C VAL A 68 -7.76 -10.43 0.17
N PHE A 69 -7.35 -9.16 0.24
CA PHE A 69 -7.88 -8.09 -0.59
C PHE A 69 -6.93 -7.84 -1.77
N THR A 70 -7.38 -8.10 -2.98
CA THR A 70 -6.58 -7.97 -4.21
C THR A 70 -7.06 -6.75 -5.00
N VAL A 71 -6.13 -5.87 -5.37
CA VAL A 71 -6.33 -4.83 -6.37
C VAL A 71 -5.54 -5.21 -7.61
N GLN A 72 -6.22 -5.20 -8.76
CA GLN A 72 -5.61 -5.51 -10.04
C GLN A 72 -5.88 -4.38 -11.03
N THR A 73 -4.83 -3.95 -11.73
CA THR A 73 -4.92 -3.03 -12.86
C THR A 73 -4.53 -3.76 -14.14
N ARG A 74 -5.09 -3.34 -15.27
CA ARG A 74 -4.77 -3.86 -16.60
C ARG A 74 -4.73 -2.71 -17.58
N GLY A 75 -3.76 -2.73 -18.49
CA GLY A 75 -3.65 -1.74 -19.55
C GLY A 75 -3.03 -2.33 -20.81
N ASP A 76 -3.17 -1.61 -21.92
CA ASP A 76 -2.62 -2.01 -23.22
C ASP A 76 -1.21 -1.43 -23.47
N GLY A 77 -0.55 -0.98 -22.41
CA GLY A 77 0.77 -0.38 -22.44
C GLY A 77 1.91 -1.38 -22.20
N PRO A 78 3.16 -0.90 -22.06
CA PRO A 78 4.32 -1.75 -21.76
C PRO A 78 4.20 -2.47 -20.40
N LEU A 79 3.33 -1.96 -19.51
CA LEU A 79 2.94 -2.61 -18.28
C LEU A 79 1.51 -3.15 -18.42
N GLY A 80 1.39 -4.43 -18.76
CA GLY A 80 0.10 -5.03 -19.13
C GLY A 80 -0.83 -5.25 -17.94
N MET A 81 -0.27 -5.54 -16.76
CA MET A 81 -1.05 -5.87 -15.57
C MET A 81 -0.25 -5.61 -14.30
N MET A 82 -0.89 -5.11 -13.26
CA MET A 82 -0.32 -5.06 -11.93
C MET A 82 -1.30 -5.61 -10.92
N VAL A 83 -0.78 -6.25 -9.89
CA VAL A 83 -1.57 -6.85 -8.81
C VAL A 83 -0.94 -6.47 -7.49
N ALA A 84 -1.77 -6.11 -6.51
CA ALA A 84 -1.35 -5.92 -5.13
C ALA A 84 -2.36 -6.60 -4.18
N ASP A 85 -1.84 -7.45 -3.31
CA ASP A 85 -2.60 -8.20 -2.32
C ASP A 85 -2.32 -7.68 -0.91
N VAL A 86 -3.39 -7.54 -0.12
CA VAL A 86 -3.33 -7.14 1.29
C VAL A 86 -4.15 -8.12 2.13
N THR A 87 -3.49 -8.87 3.00
CA THR A 87 -4.20 -9.81 3.88
C THR A 87 -4.90 -9.07 5.02
N SER A 88 -5.92 -9.69 5.64
CA SER A 88 -6.59 -9.16 6.84
C SER A 88 -5.62 -8.97 8.02
N ALA A 89 -4.49 -9.69 8.02
CA ALA A 89 -3.39 -9.53 8.98
C ALA A 89 -2.40 -8.40 8.61
N GLY A 90 -2.60 -7.72 7.47
CA GLY A 90 -1.76 -6.62 7.00
C GLY A 90 -0.50 -7.05 6.25
N ALA A 91 -0.39 -8.31 5.82
CA ALA A 91 0.69 -8.73 4.95
C ALA A 91 0.48 -8.20 3.53
N LEU A 92 1.56 -7.77 2.89
CA LEU A 92 1.56 -7.13 1.57
C LEU A 92 2.28 -8.01 0.56
N ARG A 93 1.76 -8.01 -0.68
CA ARG A 93 2.39 -8.66 -1.83
C ARG A 93 2.03 -7.86 -3.09
N GLY A 94 2.92 -7.81 -4.07
CA GLY A 94 2.64 -7.10 -5.32
C GLY A 94 3.47 -7.59 -6.49
N TYR A 95 2.92 -7.44 -7.68
CA TYR A 95 3.50 -7.82 -8.97
C TYR A 95 3.13 -6.80 -10.05
N ALA A 96 4.03 -6.61 -11.00
CA ALA A 96 3.88 -5.70 -12.13
C ALA A 96 4.43 -6.34 -13.42
#